data_AF-A0AAE9YX54-F1
#
_entry.id   AF-A0AAE9YX54-F1
#
_cell.length_a   1.000
_cell.length_b   1.000
_cell.length_c   1.000
_cell.angle_alpha   90.00
_cell.angle_beta   90.00
_cell.angle_gamma   90.00
#
_symmetry.space_group_name_H-M   'P 1'
#
loop_
_entity.id
_entity.type
_entity.pdbx_description
1 polymer ?
#
loop_
_entity_poly.entity_id
_entity_poly.type
_entity_poly.pdbx_seq_one_letter_code
_entity_poly.pdbx_strand_id
1 'polypeptide(L)'
;MTSSHWAKLATAFYFIWGLLHIKAAWIVYQMGENLPADMIQGRLFQSGWNLLFFALAAMAIAVFYNLKNDRQGYWANLIMVSATDIGFILFILVPGHLALWPGIMGPVFWLLALVASTIALKQNPS
;
A
#
# COMPACT_ATOMS: atom_id res chain seq x y z
N MET A 1 6.07 22.09 14.80
CA MET A 1 7.04 20.99 14.95
C MET A 1 7.58 20.64 13.57
N THR A 2 8.90 20.63 13.38
CA THR A 2 9.51 20.22 12.11
C THR A 2 9.42 18.69 11.97
N SER A 3 8.90 18.22 10.84
CA SER A 3 8.81 16.78 10.53
C SER A 3 10.21 16.15 10.50
N SER A 4 10.39 15.03 11.20
CA SER A 4 11.65 14.28 11.21
C SER A 4 11.99 13.78 9.80
N HIS A 5 13.28 13.62 9.50
CA HIS A 5 13.69 13.08 8.20
C HIS A 5 13.13 11.67 7.97
N TRP A 6 12.99 10.87 9.03
CA TRP A 6 12.33 9.56 8.99
C TRP A 6 10.84 9.64 8.66
N ALA A 7 10.11 10.60 9.21
CA ALA A 7 8.70 10.81 8.88
C ALA A 7 8.53 11.16 7.39
N LYS A 8 9.38 12.06 6.86
CA LYS A 8 9.40 12.40 5.43
C LYS A 8 9.73 11.19 4.54
N LEU A 9 10.72 10.40 4.94
CA LEU A 9 11.13 9.19 4.22
C LEU A 9 10.00 8.14 4.21
N ALA A 10 9.35 7.92 5.35
CA ALA A 10 8.19 7.05 5.45
C ALA A 10 7.04 7.53 4.55
N THR A 11 6.73 8.83 4.56
CA THR A 11 5.74 9.42 3.66
C THR A 11 6.08 9.16 2.20
N ALA A 12 7.33 9.37 1.79
CA ALA A 12 7.76 9.11 0.42
C ALA A 12 7.58 7.64 0.04
N PHE A 13 7.97 6.70 0.90
CA PHE A 13 7.82 5.26 0.64
C PHE A 13 6.35 4.82 0.59
N TYR A 14 5.50 5.28 1.51
CA TYR A 14 4.05 5.02 1.42
C TYR A 14 3.43 5.62 0.17
N PHE A 15 3.91 6.79 -0.28
CA PHE A 15 3.43 7.41 -1.51
C PHE A 15 3.81 6.59 -2.75
N ILE A 16 5.06 6.14 -2.83
CA ILE A 16 5.54 5.24 -3.90
C ILE A 16 4.76 3.92 -3.87
N TRP A 17 4.56 3.33 -2.70
CA TRP A 17 3.72 2.15 -2.51
C TRP A 17 2.32 2.38 -3.09
N GLY A 18 1.69 3.51 -2.80
CA GLY A 18 0.38 3.89 -3.34
C GLY A 18 0.38 3.98 -4.87
N LEU A 19 1.38 4.60 -5.48
CA LEU A 19 1.49 4.67 -6.95
C LEU A 19 1.60 3.28 -7.59
N LEU A 20 2.37 2.36 -6.99
CA LEU A 20 2.45 0.97 -7.44
C LEU A 20 1.09 0.26 -7.34
N HIS A 21 0.33 0.54 -6.29
CA HIS A 21 -0.98 -0.08 -6.05
C HIS A 21 -2.10 0.51 -6.92
N ILE A 22 -2.01 1.79 -7.31
CA ILE A 22 -2.87 2.35 -8.36
C ILE A 22 -2.64 1.62 -9.68
N LYS A 23 -1.37 1.37 -10.04
CA LYS A 23 -1.05 0.57 -11.24
C LYS A 23 -1.57 -0.86 -11.11
N ALA A 24 -1.41 -1.50 -9.95
CA ALA A 24 -1.93 -2.83 -9.70
C ALA A 24 -3.46 -2.88 -9.80
N ALA A 25 -4.16 -1.88 -9.25
CA ALA A 25 -5.61 -1.74 -9.35
C ALA A 25 -6.08 -1.65 -10.80
N TRP A 26 -5.37 -0.87 -11.62
CA TRP A 26 -5.63 -0.78 -13.05
C TRP A 26 -5.45 -2.14 -13.75
N ILE A 27 -4.36 -2.86 -13.45
CA ILE A 27 -4.10 -4.19 -14.03
C ILE A 27 -5.22 -5.18 -13.66
N VAL A 28 -5.65 -5.20 -12.39
CA VAL A 28 -6.75 -6.07 -11.93
C VAL A 28 -8.08 -5.70 -12.61
N TYR A 29 -8.32 -4.42 -12.84
CA TYR A 29 -9.48 -3.96 -13.61
C TYR A 29 -9.42 -4.50 -15.05
N GLN A 30 -8.29 -4.34 -15.75
CA GLN A 30 -8.10 -4.86 -17.12
C GLN A 30 -8.26 -6.38 -17.24
N MET A 31 -7.92 -7.13 -16.18
CA MET A 31 -8.17 -8.59 -16.14
C MET A 31 -9.66 -8.91 -16.23
N GLY A 32 -10.53 -8.07 -15.65
CA GLY A 32 -11.97 -8.24 -15.73
C GLY A 32 -12.55 -7.91 -17.11
N GLU A 33 -11.96 -6.96 -17.85
CA GLU A 33 -12.50 -6.51 -19.15
C GLU A 33 -12.59 -7.62 -20.21
N ASN A 34 -11.75 -8.64 -20.10
CA ASN A 34 -11.68 -9.73 -21.08
C ASN A 34 -12.53 -10.96 -20.67
N LEU A 35 -13.29 -10.86 -19.59
CA LEU A 35 -14.13 -11.95 -19.08
C LEU A 35 -15.60 -11.77 -19.46
N PRO A 36 -16.39 -12.86 -19.50
CA PRO A 36 -17.84 -12.77 -19.56
C PRO A 36 -18.41 -11.94 -18.39
N ALA A 37 -19.54 -11.29 -18.63
CA ALA A 37 -20.25 -10.52 -17.61
C ALA A 37 -20.90 -11.44 -16.57
N ASP A 38 -20.11 -11.85 -15.59
CA ASP A 38 -20.50 -12.75 -14.52
C ASP A 38 -19.92 -12.33 -13.15
N MET A 39 -20.09 -13.19 -12.14
CA MET A 39 -19.60 -12.90 -10.79
C MET A 39 -18.06 -12.81 -10.73
N ILE A 40 -17.32 -13.55 -11.55
CA ILE A 40 -15.85 -13.52 -11.55
C ILE A 40 -15.38 -12.15 -12.04
N GLN A 41 -15.93 -11.67 -13.17
CA GLN A 41 -15.67 -10.32 -13.65
C GLN A 41 -16.02 -9.27 -12.59
N GLY A 42 -17.21 -9.37 -11.99
CA GLY A 42 -17.65 -8.46 -10.93
C GLY A 42 -16.69 -8.40 -9.73
N ARG A 43 -16.15 -9.56 -9.30
CA ARG A 43 -15.15 -9.61 -8.21
C ARG A 43 -13.82 -8.99 -8.60
N LEU A 44 -13.38 -9.12 -9.84
CA LEU A 44 -12.14 -8.48 -10.31
C LEU A 44 -12.30 -6.96 -10.33
N PHE A 45 -13.40 -6.43 -10.88
CA PHE A 45 -13.67 -5.00 -10.83
C PHE A 45 -13.77 -4.47 -9.41
N GLN A 46 -14.47 -5.18 -8.52
CA GLN A 46 -14.54 -4.82 -7.10
C GLN A 46 -13.16 -4.85 -6.43
N SER A 47 -12.32 -5.84 -6.76
CA SER A 47 -10.96 -5.97 -6.21
C SER A 47 -10.07 -4.83 -6.68
N GLY A 48 -10.10 -4.48 -7.97
CA GLY A 48 -9.41 -3.32 -8.52
C GLY A 48 -9.87 -2.01 -7.88
N TRP A 49 -11.18 -1.82 -7.73
CA TRP A 49 -11.75 -0.67 -7.02
C TRP A 49 -11.25 -0.56 -5.58
N ASN A 50 -11.34 -1.63 -4.79
CA ASN A 50 -10.89 -1.63 -3.40
C ASN A 50 -9.39 -1.33 -3.31
N LEU A 51 -8.58 -1.93 -4.19
CA LEU A 51 -7.14 -1.72 -4.22
C LEU A 51 -6.78 -0.26 -4.54
N LEU A 52 -7.51 0.36 -5.48
CA LEU A 52 -7.37 1.78 -5.79
C LEU A 52 -7.64 2.64 -4.55
N PHE A 53 -8.74 2.40 -3.84
CA PHE A 53 -9.08 3.21 -2.66
C PHE A 53 -8.16 2.96 -1.47
N PHE A 54 -7.63 1.75 -1.29
CA PHE A 54 -6.57 1.51 -0.30
C PHE A 54 -5.28 2.25 -0.66
N ALA A 55 -4.90 2.29 -1.94
CA ALA A 55 -3.76 3.08 -2.39
C ALA A 55 -3.94 4.58 -2.11
N LEU A 56 -5.09 5.13 -2.49
CA LEU A 56 -5.42 6.55 -2.25
C LEU A 56 -5.48 6.88 -0.76
N ALA A 57 -6.10 6.02 0.05
CA ALA A 57 -6.15 6.18 1.50
C ALA A 57 -4.75 6.15 2.11
N ALA A 58 -3.89 5.22 1.69
CA ALA A 58 -2.51 5.11 2.20
C ALA A 58 -1.71 6.37 1.90
N MET A 59 -1.85 6.90 0.68
CA MET A 59 -1.22 8.16 0.25
C MET A 59 -1.75 9.36 1.05
N ALA A 60 -3.06 9.45 1.25
CA ALA A 60 -3.67 10.52 2.04
C ALA A 60 -3.19 10.49 3.51
N ILE A 61 -3.21 9.31 4.14
CA ILE A 61 -2.70 9.12 5.51
C ILE A 61 -1.22 9.48 5.58
N ALA A 62 -0.43 9.08 4.58
CA ALA A 62 1.00 9.38 4.50
C ALA A 62 1.27 10.89 4.48
N VAL A 63 0.52 11.64 3.67
CA VAL A 63 0.70 13.09 3.50
C VAL A 63 0.14 13.89 4.67
N PHE A 64 -1.06 13.56 5.14
CA PHE A 64 -1.75 14.37 6.16
C PHE A 64 -1.35 14.02 7.59
N TYR A 65 -0.89 12.79 7.84
CA TYR A 65 -0.61 12.27 9.19
C TYR A 65 0.83 11.76 9.34
N ASN A 66 1.30 10.79 8.54
CA ASN A 66 2.68 10.26 8.73
C ASN A 66 3.75 11.33 8.52
N LEU A 67 3.52 12.29 7.61
CA LEU A 67 4.44 13.40 7.40
C LEU A 67 4.60 14.24 8.67
N LYS A 68 3.56 14.31 9.51
CA LYS A 68 3.58 15.02 10.80
C LYS A 68 4.02 14.11 11.96
N ASN A 69 4.41 12.87 11.67
CA ASN A 69 4.72 11.81 12.63
C ASN A 69 3.56 11.45 13.56
N ASP A 70 2.32 11.65 13.11
CA ASP A 70 1.12 11.42 13.91
C ASP A 70 0.92 9.94 14.24
N ARG A 71 0.68 9.65 15.53
CA ARG A 71 0.50 8.28 16.03
C ARG A 71 -0.72 7.55 15.43
N GLN A 72 -1.81 8.25 15.15
CA GLN A 72 -2.99 7.62 14.54
C GLN A 72 -2.71 7.25 13.09
N GLY A 73 -2.08 8.15 12.34
CA GLY A 73 -1.63 7.89 10.97
C GLY A 73 -0.64 6.73 10.88
N TYR A 74 0.26 6.61 11.86
CA TYR A 74 1.14 5.44 11.97
C TYR A 74 0.34 4.13 12.05
N TRP A 75 -0.57 3.99 13.01
CA TRP A 75 -1.33 2.76 13.18
C TRP A 75 -2.26 2.47 12.00
N ALA A 76 -2.89 3.51 11.44
CA ALA A 76 -3.77 3.37 10.28
C ALA A 76 -3.01 2.81 9.06
N ASN A 77 -1.86 3.40 8.71
CA ASN A 77 -1.06 2.90 7.59
C ASN A 77 -0.36 1.58 7.90
N LEU A 78 0.12 1.35 9.12
CA LEU A 78 0.65 0.05 9.52
C LEU A 78 -0.37 -1.07 9.28
N ILE A 79 -1.60 -0.93 9.80
CA ILE A 79 -2.61 -1.99 9.70
C ILE A 79 -3.05 -2.18 8.24
N MET A 80 -3.44 -1.10 7.56
CA MET A 80 -4.02 -1.18 6.22
C MET A 80 -3.01 -1.67 5.17
N VAL A 81 -1.80 -1.10 5.15
CA VAL A 81 -0.77 -1.46 4.17
C VAL A 81 -0.28 -2.88 4.42
N SER A 82 -0.07 -3.25 5.68
CA SER A 82 0.34 -4.63 6.02
C SER A 82 -0.72 -5.65 5.65
N ALA A 83 -2.01 -5.39 5.92
CA ALA A 83 -3.08 -6.29 5.54
C ALA A 83 -3.14 -6.51 4.02
N THR A 84 -2.93 -5.43 3.25
CA THR A 84 -2.91 -5.47 1.78
C THR A 84 -1.76 -6.34 1.27
N ASP A 85 -0.52 -6.07 1.70
CA ASP A 85 0.66 -6.81 1.22
C ASP A 85 0.73 -8.23 1.75
N ILE A 86 0.31 -8.51 2.99
CA ILE A 86 0.25 -9.87 3.52
C ILE A 86 -0.71 -10.72 2.68
N GLY A 87 -1.91 -10.20 2.38
CA GLY A 87 -2.86 -10.88 1.50
C GLY A 87 -2.27 -11.14 0.12
N PHE A 88 -1.64 -10.12 -0.48
CA PHE A 88 -0.97 -10.27 -1.77
C PHE A 88 0.15 -11.31 -1.76
N ILE A 89 0.99 -11.32 -0.73
CA ILE A 89 2.07 -12.30 -0.58
C ILE A 89 1.51 -13.72 -0.50
N LEU A 90 0.52 -13.94 0.38
CA LEU A 90 -0.03 -15.28 0.64
C LEU A 90 -0.79 -15.84 -0.55
N PHE A 91 -1.55 -15.01 -1.26
CA PHE A 91 -2.47 -15.48 -2.30
C PHE A 91 -1.94 -15.29 -3.72
N ILE A 92 -0.91 -14.48 -3.95
CA ILE A 92 -0.38 -14.20 -5.30
C ILE A 92 1.10 -14.54 -5.44
N LEU A 93 1.99 -13.98 -4.58
CA LEU A 93 3.43 -14.18 -4.74
C LEU A 93 3.90 -15.57 -4.33
N VAL A 94 3.52 -16.06 -3.13
CA VAL A 94 3.93 -17.39 -2.64
C VAL A 94 3.46 -18.51 -3.57
N PRO A 95 2.21 -18.49 -4.10
CA PRO A 95 1.77 -19.48 -5.08
C PRO A 95 2.43 -19.35 -6.46
N GLY A 96 3.15 -18.25 -6.73
CA GLY A 96 3.83 -18.02 -8.01
C GLY A 96 2.93 -17.54 -9.15
N HIS A 97 1.78 -16.90 -8.84
CA HIS A 97 0.88 -16.36 -9.86
C HIS A 97 1.43 -15.11 -10.56
N LEU A 98 2.41 -14.44 -9.96
CA LEU A 98 3.12 -13.30 -10.54
C LEU A 98 4.63 -13.53 -10.44
N ALA A 99 5.38 -13.10 -11.46
CA ALA A 99 6.84 -13.08 -11.39
C ALA A 99 7.33 -12.26 -10.18
N LEU A 100 8.33 -12.79 -9.46
CA LEU A 100 8.88 -12.17 -8.25
C LEU A 100 9.34 -10.73 -8.51
N TRP A 101 10.00 -10.49 -9.65
CA TRP A 101 10.29 -9.15 -10.13
C TRP A 101 9.43 -8.85 -11.36
N PRO A 102 8.70 -7.72 -11.39
CA PRO A 102 8.66 -6.62 -10.42
C PRO A 102 7.69 -6.81 -9.23
N GLY A 103 7.07 -7.99 -9.06
CA GLY A 103 6.00 -8.23 -8.07
C GLY A 103 6.33 -7.88 -6.62
N ILE A 104 7.59 -8.00 -6.20
CA ILE A 104 8.02 -7.73 -4.81
C ILE A 104 8.14 -6.22 -4.48
N MET A 105 8.03 -5.32 -5.45
CA MET A 105 8.22 -3.88 -5.21
C MET A 105 7.25 -3.31 -4.18
N GLY A 106 5.98 -3.71 -4.19
CA GLY A 106 4.98 -3.30 -3.19
C GLY A 106 5.45 -3.66 -1.77
N PRO A 107 5.66 -4.96 -1.47
CA PRO A 107 6.16 -5.39 -0.17
C PRO A 107 7.45 -4.72 0.29
N VAL A 108 8.39 -4.44 -0.64
CA VAL A 108 9.63 -3.73 -0.30
C VAL A 108 9.34 -2.31 0.17
N PHE A 109 8.55 -1.53 -0.57
CA PHE A 109 8.22 -0.17 -0.16
C PHE A 109 7.34 -0.13 1.10
N TRP A 110 6.50 -1.13 1.34
CA TRP A 110 5.78 -1.28 2.60
C TRP A 110 6.74 -1.45 3.79
N LEU A 111 7.66 -2.41 3.73
CA LEU A 111 8.60 -2.65 4.82
C LEU A 111 9.50 -1.43 5.07
N LEU A 112 9.98 -0.78 4.00
CA LEU A 112 10.77 0.44 4.12
C LEU A 112 9.97 1.58 4.78
N ALA A 113 8.71 1.78 4.38
CA ALA A 113 7.82 2.79 4.96
C ALA A 113 7.52 2.48 6.45
N LEU A 114 7.25 1.22 6.77
CA LEU A 114 6.97 0.77 8.13
C LEU A 114 8.19 0.96 9.04
N VAL A 115 9.38 0.57 8.59
CA VAL A 115 10.61 0.74 9.38
C VAL A 115 10.88 2.23 9.61
N ALA A 116 10.83 3.05 8.56
CA ALA A 116 11.06 4.49 8.67
C ALA A 116 10.05 5.17 9.62
N SER A 117 8.76 4.86 9.49
CA SER A 117 7.72 5.44 10.35
C SER A 117 7.82 4.95 11.80
N THR A 118 8.23 3.70 12.03
CA THR A 118 8.48 3.16 13.37
C THR A 118 9.67 3.86 14.04
N ILE A 119 10.75 4.11 13.30
CA ILE A 119 11.90 4.88 13.80
C ILE A 119 11.48 6.31 14.12
N ALA A 120 10.71 6.95 13.22
CA ALA A 120 10.21 8.31 13.42
C ALA A 120 9.38 8.42 14.72
N LEU A 121 8.45 7.49 14.94
CA LEU A 121 7.59 7.47 16.13
C LEU A 121 8.37 7.22 17.42
N LYS A 122 9.39 6.36 17.39
CA LYS A 122 10.26 6.09 18.55
C LYS A 122 11.13 7.28 18.94
N GLN A 123 11.63 8.04 17.96
CA GLN A 123 12.52 9.17 18.22
C GLN A 123 11.77 10.40 18.75
N ASN A 124 10.57 10.68 18.21
CA ASN A 124 9.81 11.88 18.55
C ASN A 124 8.30 11.57 18.55
N PRO A 125 7.77 10.88 19.56
CA PRO A 125 6.36 10.55 19.61
C PRO A 125 5.52 11.84 19.63
N SER A 126 4.60 11.97 18.67
CA SER A 126 3.63 13.07 18.57
C SER A 126 2.21 12.54 18.45
#